data_AF-A0A1V4Z643-F1
#
_entry.id   AF-A0A1V4Z643-F1
#
_cell.length_a   1.000
_cell.length_b   1.000
_cell.length_c   1.000
_cell.angle_alpha   90.00
_cell.angle_beta   90.00
_cell.angle_gamma   90.00
#
_symmetry.space_group_name_H-M   'P 1'
#
loop_
_entity.id
_entity.type
_entity.pdbx_description
1 polymer ?
#
loop_
_entity_poly.entity_id
_entity_poly.type
_entity_poly.pdbx_seq_one_letter_code
_entity_poly.pdbx_strand_id
1 'polypeptide(L)' 'MKVELSLDGKKIPMNKFVQKIIGAGIKGMVDTLDGVGAWKKLEIKIEPEE' A
#
# COMPACT_ATOMS: atom_id res chain seq x y z
N MET A 1 -8.48 0.72 -6.93
CA MET A 1 -7.37 1.22 -6.10
C MET A 1 -6.11 1.17 -6.94
N LYS A 2 -5.35 2.25 -7.03
CA LYS A 2 -4.08 2.29 -7.75
C LYS A 2 -2.98 2.25 -6.70
N VAL A 3 -2.07 1.27 -6.80
CA VAL A 3 -0.91 1.18 -5.91
C VAL A 3 0.30 1.69 -6.67
N GLU A 4 1.12 2.52 -6.03
CA GLU A 4 2.39 2.99 -6.58
C GLU A 4 3.52 2.43 -5.70
N LEU A 5 4.53 1.82 -6.34
CA LEU A 5 5.71 1.28 -5.66
C LEU A 5 6.90 2.18 -5.98
N SER A 6 7.56 2.68 -4.93
CA SER A 6 8.84 3.38 -5.01
C SER A 6 9.86 2.57 -4.23
N LEU A 7 10.93 2.14 -4.90
CA LEU A 7 12.07 1.44 -4.30
C LEU A 7 13.33 2.25 -4.60
N ASP A 8 14.04 2.68 -3.55
CA ASP A 8 15.24 3.52 -3.68
C ASP A 8 15.05 4.75 -4.57
N GLY A 9 13.89 5.41 -4.43
CA GLY A 9 13.49 6.57 -5.22
C GLY A 9 13.06 6.27 -6.66
N LYS A 10 13.08 5.00 -7.10
CA LYS A 10 12.66 4.58 -8.44
C LYS A 10 11.23 4.06 -8.42
N LYS A 11 10.40 4.59 -9.33
CA LYS A 11 9.04 4.07 -9.55
C LYS A 11 9.11 2.73 -10.28
N ILE A 12 8.61 1.67 -9.64
CA ILE A 12 8.53 0.34 -10.23
C ILE A 12 7.10 0.09 -10.73
N PRO A 13 6.89 -0.17 -12.03
CA PRO A 13 5.56 -0.48 -12.54
C PRO A 13 5.09 -1.85 -12.05
N MET A 14 3.87 -1.89 -11.52
CA MET A 14 3.23 -3.15 -11.10
C MET A 14 2.17 -3.58 -12.09
N ASN A 15 2.13 -4.88 -12.37
CA ASN A 15 1.08 -5.48 -13.19
C ASN A 15 -0.28 -5.52 -12.44
N LYS A 16 -1.35 -5.84 -13.17
CA LYS A 16 -2.72 -5.87 -12.62
C LYS A 16 -2.90 -6.86 -11.46
N PHE A 17 -2.23 -8.00 -11.52
CA PHE A 17 -2.31 -9.03 -10.49
C PHE A 17 -1.71 -8.54 -9.16
N VAL A 18 -0.48 -8.01 -9.21
CA VAL A 18 0.23 -7.48 -8.04
C VAL A 18 -0.52 -6.31 -7.41
N GLN A 19 -1.03 -5.37 -8.22
CA GLN A 19 -1.82 -4.25 -7.71
C GLN A 19 -3.08 -4.71 -6.97
N LYS A 20 -3.75 -5.77 -7.46
CA LYS A 20 -4.96 -6.31 -6.84
C LYS A 20 -4.65 -6.92 -5.47
N ILE A 21 -3.62 -7.75 -5.37
CA ILE A 21 -3.25 -8.44 -4.13
C ILE A 21 -2.80 -7.42 -3.07
N ILE A 22 -1.84 -6.55 -3.42
CA ILE A 22 -1.30 -5.57 -2.48
C ILE A 22 -2.40 -4.59 -2.02
N GLY A 23 -3.17 -4.03 -2.96
CA GLY A 23 -4.23 -3.08 -2.62
C GLY A 23 -5.32 -3.68 -1.74
N ALA A 24 -5.73 -4.92 -2.00
CA ALA A 24 -6.73 -5.61 -1.18
C ALA A 24 -6.18 -5.94 0.23
N GLY A 25 -4.95 -6.44 0.31
CA GLY A 25 -4.30 -6.76 1.58
C GLY A 25 -4.12 -5.52 2.46
N ILE A 26 -3.55 -4.45 1.91
CA ILE A 26 -3.33 -3.19 2.65
C ILE A 26 -4.65 -2.58 3.12
N LYS A 27 -5.68 -2.53 2.28
CA LYS A 27 -7.00 -2.04 2.69
C LYS A 27 -7.57 -2.89 3.83
N GLY A 28 -7.49 -4.21 3.72
CA GLY A 28 -7.95 -5.11 4.78
C GLY A 28 -7.24 -4.86 6.10
N MET A 29 -5.92 -4.65 6.08
CA MET A 29 -5.14 -4.32 7.28
C MET A 29 -5.58 -2.97 7.87
N VAL A 30 -5.66 -1.92 7.05
CA VAL A 30 -5.96 -0.57 7.53
C VAL A 30 -7.40 -0.43 8.05
N ASP A 31 -8.37 -1.09 7.43
CA ASP A 31 -9.77 -1.05 7.86
C ASP A 31 -10.00 -1.73 9.23
N THR A 32 -9.03 -2.52 9.71
CA THR A 32 -9.10 -3.18 11.04
C THR A 32 -8.44 -2.38 12.16
N LEU A 33 -7.77 -1.28 11.85
CA LEU A 33 -7.04 -0.48 12.84
C LEU A 33 -7.98 0.46 13.59
N ASP A 34 -7.85 0.47 14.92
CA ASP A 34 -8.60 1.39 15.76
C ASP A 34 -8.30 2.86 15.41
N GLY A 35 -9.36 3.66 15.35
CA GLY A 35 -9.26 5.08 15.00
C GLY A 35 -9.14 5.38 13.50
N VAL A 36 -9.11 4.37 12.64
CA VAL A 36 -9.18 4.56 11.19
C VAL A 36 -10.64 4.63 10.72
N GLY A 37 -11.06 5.84 10.34
CA GLY A 37 -12.34 6.07 9.68
C GLY A 37 -12.25 5.99 8.16
N ALA A 38 -13.24 6.54 7.47
CA ALA A 38 -13.21 6.64 6.01
C ALA A 38 -11.99 7.46 5.53
N TRP A 39 -11.21 6.89 4.63
CA TRP A 39 -9.98 7.49 4.11
C TRP A 39 -10.01 7.65 2.58
N LYS A 40 -9.28 8.66 2.08
CA LYS A 40 -9.18 8.97 0.64
C LYS A 40 -7.81 8.60 0.04
N LYS A 41 -6.76 8.64 0.86
CA LYS A 41 -5.39 8.33 0.49
C LYS A 41 -4.69 7.64 1.66
N LEU A 42 -3.85 6.68 1.35
CA LEU A 42 -3.06 5.89 2.29
C LEU A 42 -1.62 5.86 1.76
N GLU A 43 -0.65 6.08 2.64
CA GLU A 43 0.78 5.95 2.35
C GLU A 43 1.40 5.00 3.38
N ILE A 44 2.16 4.01 2.91
CA ILE A 44 2.93 3.08 3.75
C ILE A 44 4.39 3.23 3.39
N LYS A 45 5.23 3.41 4.41
CA LYS A 45 6.69 3.45 4.28
C LYS A 45 7.27 2.25 5.03
N ILE A 46 8.14 1.51 4.36
CA ILE A 46 8.83 0.35 4.93
C ILE A 46 10.32 0.62 4.76
N GLU A 47 11.08 0.47 5.84
CA GLU A 47 12.53 0.54 5.84
C GLU A 47 13.05 -0.83 6.35
N PRO A 48 14.13 -1.36 5.79
CA PRO A 48 14.73 -2.60 6.31
C PRO A 48 15.19 -2.38 7.76
N GLU A 49 14.93 -3.36 8.63
CA GLU A 49 15.55 -3.39 9.96
C GLU A 49 17.05 -3.72 9.78
N GLU A 50 17.93 -2.98 10.49
CA GLU A 50 19.38 -3.22 10.51
C GLU A 50 19.77 -4.50 11.24
#